data_AF-A0A2A5D9E7-F1
#
_entry.id   AF-A0A2A5D9E7-F1
#
_cell.length_a   1.000
_cell.length_b   1.000
_cell.length_c   1.000
_cell.angle_alpha   90.00
_cell.angle_beta   90.00
_cell.angle_gamma   90.00
#
_symmetry.space_group_name_H-M   'P 1'
#
loop_
_entity.id
_entity.type
_entity.pdbx_description
1 polymer ?
#
loop_
_entity_poly.entity_id
_entity_poly.type
_entity_poly.pdbx_seq_one_letter_code
_entity_poly.pdbx_strand_id
1 'polypeptide(L)'
;MNEKISSEDRQSMQAHYERLKEYSLSPTENNSIASLINLIKNLRDKETGCPWDKEQDIKSFSKCIEDEAQEVLESIHNNDNDNLKEELGDLFFTLLFMINLGQEKNIFTLEEVLDLTLKKLVFRHPHVFGNNPKKGISSAEAFELFQEAKLREKGNT
;
A
#
# COMPACT_ATOMS: atom_id res chain seq x y z
N MET A 1 -4.72 -24.84 22.80
CA MET A 1 -3.36 -25.12 23.29
C MET A 1 -2.45 -24.15 22.56
N ASN A 2 -2.34 -22.90 23.03
CA ASN A 2 -1.45 -21.91 22.45
C ASN A 2 -0.09 -22.09 23.12
N GLU A 3 0.84 -22.75 22.43
CA GLU A 3 2.24 -22.74 22.83
C GLU A 3 2.74 -21.30 22.70
N LYS A 4 2.78 -20.63 23.86
CA LYS A 4 3.34 -19.29 24.01
C LYS A 4 4.82 -19.36 23.64
N ILE A 5 5.22 -18.56 22.65
CA ILE A 5 6.58 -18.17 22.27
C ILE A 5 7.60 -18.40 23.41
N SER A 6 8.65 -19.18 23.14
CA SER A 6 9.64 -19.61 24.14
C SER A 6 10.49 -18.44 24.66
N SER A 7 11.18 -18.63 25.79
CA SER A 7 12.11 -17.60 26.31
C SER A 7 13.27 -17.32 25.35
N GLU A 8 13.73 -18.32 24.62
CA GLU A 8 14.79 -18.20 23.61
C GLU A 8 14.33 -17.40 22.40
N ASP A 9 13.11 -17.65 21.92
CA ASP A 9 12.51 -16.87 20.82
C ASP A 9 12.38 -15.39 21.20
N ARG A 10 11.97 -15.08 22.45
CA ARG A 10 11.88 -13.70 22.94
C ARG A 10 13.24 -13.02 23.00
N GLN A 11 14.28 -13.72 23.44
CA GLN A 11 15.65 -13.19 23.47
C GLN A 11 16.17 -12.94 22.04
N SER A 12 15.88 -13.85 21.11
CA SER A 12 16.20 -13.70 19.69
C SER A 12 15.49 -12.50 19.06
N MET A 13 14.19 -12.33 19.34
CA MET A 13 13.40 -11.17 18.89
C MET A 13 13.98 -9.85 19.44
N GLN A 14 14.34 -9.80 20.73
CA GLN A 14 14.95 -8.61 21.31
C GLN A 14 16.29 -8.30 20.64
N ALA A 15 17.15 -9.31 20.45
CA ALA A 15 18.43 -9.14 19.78
C ALA A 15 18.27 -8.71 18.30
N HIS A 16 17.20 -9.14 17.62
CA HIS A 16 16.85 -8.63 16.30
C HIS A 16 16.45 -7.15 16.35
N TYR A 17 15.56 -6.77 17.27
CA TYR A 17 15.11 -5.38 17.45
C TYR A 17 16.27 -4.42 17.78
N GLU A 18 17.18 -4.82 18.66
CA GLU A 18 18.36 -4.00 18.98
C GLU A 18 19.27 -3.79 17.76
N ARG A 19 19.44 -4.81 16.90
CA ARG A 19 20.19 -4.65 15.64
C ARG A 19 19.50 -3.69 14.67
N LEU A 20 18.16 -3.59 14.72
CA LEU A 20 17.41 -2.64 13.89
C LEU A 20 17.59 -1.19 14.34
N LYS A 21 17.95 -0.92 15.60
CA LYS A 21 18.27 0.46 16.03
C LYS A 21 19.52 1.01 15.36
N GLU A 22 20.42 0.12 14.94
CA GLU A 22 21.60 0.43 14.12
C GLU A 22 21.28 0.39 12.62
N TYR A 23 20.14 -0.21 12.24
CA TYR A 23 19.62 -0.20 10.89
C TYR A 23 19.09 1.20 10.55
N SER A 24 20.00 2.06 10.14
CA SER A 24 19.69 3.28 9.42
C SER A 24 19.54 2.93 7.94
N LEU A 25 18.38 3.21 7.35
CA LEU A 25 18.29 3.34 5.90
C LEU A 25 19.36 4.35 5.46
N SER A 26 20.35 3.91 4.68
CA SER A 26 21.43 4.80 4.26
C SER A 26 20.87 5.81 3.25
N PRO A 27 21.30 7.10 3.27
CA PRO A 27 20.80 8.11 2.33
C PRO A 27 21.03 7.76 0.85
N THR A 28 21.90 6.79 0.58
CA THR A 28 22.34 6.37 -0.76
C THR A 28 21.75 5.02 -1.21
N GLU A 29 21.19 4.22 -0.31
CA GLU A 29 20.49 2.97 -0.66
C GLU A 29 18.98 3.24 -0.71
N ASN A 30 18.54 3.82 -1.83
CA ASN A 30 17.16 3.86 -2.31
C ASN A 30 16.06 3.53 -1.27
N ASN A 31 15.70 4.55 -0.48
CA ASN A 31 14.41 4.72 0.21
C ASN A 31 13.24 4.66 -0.78
N SER A 32 12.99 3.48 -1.33
CA SER A 32 12.15 3.33 -2.51
C SER A 32 11.17 2.19 -2.34
N ILE A 33 10.06 2.32 -3.05
CA ILE A 33 9.04 1.29 -3.23
C ILE A 33 9.69 -0.06 -3.63
N ALA A 34 10.81 -0.04 -4.36
CA ALA A 34 11.54 -1.25 -4.75
C ALA A 34 12.08 -2.04 -3.56
N SER A 35 12.55 -1.37 -2.51
CA SER A 35 13.04 -2.04 -1.29
C SER A 35 11.92 -2.77 -0.56
N LEU A 36 10.73 -2.16 -0.50
CA LEU A 36 9.54 -2.78 0.09
C LEU A 36 9.04 -3.97 -0.76
N ILE A 37 9.06 -3.84 -2.09
CA ILE A 37 8.75 -4.96 -2.99
C ILE A 37 9.74 -6.11 -2.80
N ASN A 38 11.04 -5.82 -2.68
CA ASN A 38 12.05 -6.83 -2.44
C ASN A 38 11.87 -7.51 -1.08
N LEU A 39 11.49 -6.76 -0.03
CA LEU A 39 11.13 -7.32 1.26
C LEU A 39 9.96 -8.30 1.12
N ILE A 40 8.88 -7.91 0.44
CA ILE A 40 7.72 -8.79 0.19
C ILE A 40 8.16 -10.08 -0.52
N LYS A 41 9.00 -9.97 -1.56
CA LYS A 41 9.53 -11.14 -2.27
C LYS A 41 10.36 -12.05 -1.37
N ASN A 42 11.17 -11.49 -0.47
CA ASN A 42 11.94 -12.27 0.50
C ASN A 42 11.03 -12.96 1.52
N LEU A 43 10.01 -12.27 2.03
CA LEU A 43 9.01 -12.84 2.95
C LEU A 43 8.24 -13.99 2.29
N ARG A 44 8.00 -13.90 0.98
CA ARG A 44 7.30 -14.92 0.19
C ARG A 44 8.21 -15.91 -0.53
N ASP A 45 9.53 -15.85 -0.32
CA ASP A 45 10.47 -16.79 -0.92
C ASP A 45 10.12 -18.23 -0.51
N LYS A 46 10.05 -19.16 -1.47
CA LYS A 46 9.54 -20.52 -1.21
C LYS A 46 10.35 -21.25 -0.14
N GLU A 47 11.67 -21.09 -0.16
CA GLU A 47 12.60 -21.82 0.68
C GLU A 47 12.83 -21.10 2.01
N THR A 48 13.10 -19.80 1.96
CA THR A 48 13.54 -19.02 3.14
C THR A 48 12.49 -18.07 3.70
N GLY A 49 11.37 -17.90 3.00
CA GLY A 49 10.31 -16.97 3.38
C GLY A 49 9.52 -17.39 4.61
N CYS A 50 8.84 -16.41 5.20
CA CYS A 50 7.99 -16.56 6.37
C CYS A 50 6.82 -17.52 6.05
N PRO A 51 6.58 -18.56 6.87
CA PRO A 51 5.48 -19.50 6.65
C PRO A 51 4.11 -18.83 6.57
N TRP A 52 3.84 -17.87 7.45
CA TRP A 52 2.55 -17.16 7.47
C TRP A 52 2.34 -16.35 6.20
N ASP A 53 3.37 -15.61 5.75
CA ASP A 53 3.29 -14.82 4.52
C ASP A 53 3.04 -15.75 3.32
N LYS A 54 3.81 -16.84 3.19
CA LYS A 54 3.67 -17.80 2.07
C LYS A 54 2.27 -18.39 1.93
N GLU A 55 1.58 -18.63 3.04
CA GLU A 55 0.23 -19.20 3.04
C GLU A 55 -0.86 -18.23 2.57
N GLN A 56 -0.59 -16.93 2.53
CA GLN A 56 -1.58 -15.93 2.14
C GLN A 56 -1.93 -15.97 0.65
N ASP A 57 -3.20 -15.68 0.36
CA ASP A 57 -3.70 -15.33 -0.96
C ASP A 57 -4.54 -14.04 -0.93
N ILE A 58 -5.00 -13.56 -2.10
CA ILE A 58 -5.76 -12.31 -2.21
C ILE A 58 -6.98 -12.29 -1.28
N LYS A 59 -7.64 -13.45 -1.12
CA LYS A 59 -8.85 -13.54 -0.31
C LYS A 59 -8.51 -13.56 1.17
N SER A 60 -7.54 -14.37 1.61
CA SER A 60 -7.15 -14.43 3.01
C SER A 60 -6.55 -13.11 3.50
N PHE A 61 -5.80 -12.42 2.64
CA PHE A 61 -5.13 -11.16 2.96
C PHE A 61 -6.07 -9.93 2.92
N SER A 62 -7.30 -10.08 2.43
CA SER A 62 -8.28 -8.99 2.40
C SER A 62 -8.64 -8.46 3.78
N LYS A 63 -8.53 -9.29 4.83
CA LYS A 63 -8.79 -8.87 6.21
C LYS A 63 -7.74 -7.86 6.70
N CYS A 64 -6.47 -8.05 6.35
CA CYS A 64 -5.41 -7.08 6.66
C CYS A 64 -5.74 -5.71 6.06
N ILE A 65 -6.24 -5.63 4.82
CA ILE A 65 -6.65 -4.33 4.24
C ILE A 65 -7.71 -3.63 5.09
N GLU A 66 -8.70 -4.37 5.57
CA GLU A 66 -9.76 -3.80 6.41
C GLU A 66 -9.22 -3.27 7.74
N ASP A 67 -8.35 -4.04 8.38
CA ASP A 67 -7.77 -3.71 9.69
C ASP A 67 -6.87 -2.46 9.59
N GLU A 68 -5.89 -2.46 8.68
CA GLU A 68 -4.97 -1.34 8.49
C GLU A 68 -5.69 -0.05 8.07
N ALA A 69 -6.71 -0.17 7.22
CA ALA A 69 -7.52 0.98 6.82
C ALA A 69 -8.31 1.57 8.01
N GLN A 70 -8.77 0.71 8.92
CA GLN A 70 -9.47 1.13 10.12
C GLN A 70 -8.51 1.80 11.12
N GLU A 71 -7.28 1.29 11.27
CA GLU A 71 -6.25 1.89 12.14
C GLU A 71 -5.80 3.28 11.63
N VAL A 72 -5.70 3.46 10.31
CA VAL A 72 -5.52 4.79 9.70
C VAL A 72 -6.66 5.74 10.08
N LEU A 73 -7.92 5.28 9.99
CA LEU A 73 -9.09 6.10 10.33
C LEU A 73 -9.12 6.46 11.81
N GLU A 74 -8.76 5.54 12.69
CA GLU A 74 -8.67 5.76 14.13
C GLU A 74 -7.60 6.80 14.47
N SER A 75 -6.43 6.70 13.83
CA SER A 75 -5.34 7.68 13.98
C SER A 75 -5.78 9.09 13.58
N ILE A 76 -6.51 9.22 12.45
CA ILE A 76 -7.09 10.50 12.01
C ILE A 76 -8.09 11.02 13.05
N HIS A 77 -9.00 10.17 13.52
CA HIS A 77 -10.03 10.57 14.49
C HIS A 77 -9.42 11.05 15.81
N ASN A 78 -8.33 10.44 16.24
CA ASN A 78 -7.63 10.77 17.48
C ASN A 78 -6.64 11.93 17.34
N ASN A 79 -6.42 12.47 16.13
CA ASN A 79 -5.36 13.42 15.80
C ASN A 79 -3.95 12.93 16.19
N ASP A 80 -3.73 11.61 16.13
CA ASP A 80 -2.46 10.98 16.44
C ASP A 80 -1.59 10.94 15.17
N ASN A 81 -0.80 11.98 14.96
CA ASN A 81 0.04 12.10 13.76
C ASN A 81 1.21 11.12 13.75
N ASP A 82 1.69 10.69 14.92
CA ASP A 82 2.79 9.74 15.01
C ASP A 82 2.30 8.35 14.61
N ASN A 83 1.14 7.93 15.14
CA ASN A 83 0.49 6.68 14.75
C ASN A 83 0.03 6.72 13.29
N LEU A 84 -0.57 7.84 12.84
CA LEU A 84 -1.02 7.97 11.45
C LEU A 84 0.08 7.68 10.42
N LYS A 85 1.32 8.11 10.70
CA LYS A 85 2.46 7.84 9.83
C LYS A 85 2.82 6.35 9.78
N GLU A 86 2.69 5.64 10.90
CA GLU A 86 2.90 4.19 11.02
C GLU A 86 1.83 3.44 10.22
N GLU A 87 0.56 3.70 10.50
CA GLU A 87 -0.56 2.99 9.86
C GLU A 87 -0.66 3.26 8.35
N LEU A 88 -0.28 4.46 7.89
CA LEU A 88 -0.17 4.73 6.45
C LEU A 88 0.92 3.88 5.78
N GLY A 89 1.99 3.57 6.51
CA GLY A 89 3.05 2.65 6.08
C GLY A 89 2.54 1.22 5.97
N ASP A 90 1.82 0.76 6.99
CA ASP A 90 1.30 -0.61 7.07
C ASP A 90 0.18 -0.86 6.04
N LEU A 91 -0.73 0.10 5.85
CA LEU A 91 -1.70 0.06 4.75
C LEU A 91 -1.01 0.04 3.38
N PHE A 92 0.06 0.83 3.20
CA PHE A 92 0.81 0.85 1.94
C PHE A 92 1.53 -0.47 1.67
N PHE A 93 2.17 -1.06 2.69
CA PHE A 93 2.74 -2.40 2.63
C PHE A 93 1.68 -3.43 2.25
N THR A 94 0.53 -3.40 2.92
CA THR A 94 -0.58 -4.33 2.70
C THR A 94 -1.10 -4.27 1.25
N LEU A 95 -1.23 -3.06 0.68
CA LEU A 95 -1.60 -2.88 -0.73
C LEU A 95 -0.54 -3.47 -1.68
N LEU A 96 0.76 -3.22 -1.43
CA LEU A 96 1.84 -3.78 -2.24
C LEU A 96 1.92 -5.30 -2.14
N PHE A 97 1.70 -5.86 -0.95
CA PHE A 97 1.66 -7.31 -0.74
C PHE A 97 0.54 -7.95 -1.55
N MET A 98 -0.65 -7.34 -1.55
CA MET A 98 -1.77 -7.80 -2.37
C MET A 98 -1.50 -7.69 -3.88
N ILE A 99 -0.80 -6.64 -4.32
CA ILE A 99 -0.38 -6.51 -5.71
C ILE A 99 0.60 -7.63 -6.08
N ASN A 100 1.57 -7.93 -5.21
CA ASN A 100 2.52 -9.02 -5.42
C ASN A 100 1.82 -10.39 -5.48
N LEU A 101 0.79 -10.63 -4.65
CA LEU A 101 -0.06 -11.83 -4.74
C LEU A 101 -0.76 -11.97 -6.08
N GLY A 102 -1.27 -10.87 -6.64
CA GLY A 102 -1.87 -10.85 -7.98
C GLY A 102 -0.84 -11.17 -9.07
N GLN A 103 0.38 -10.64 -8.93
CA GLN A 103 1.47 -10.87 -9.86
C GLN A 103 1.97 -12.32 -9.83
N GLU A 104 2.12 -12.93 -8.64
CA GLU A 104 2.47 -14.35 -8.49
C GLU A 104 1.45 -15.28 -9.19
N LYS A 105 0.18 -14.86 -9.25
CA LYS A 105 -0.90 -15.59 -9.92
C LYS A 105 -1.12 -15.19 -11.38
N ASN A 106 -0.29 -14.31 -11.95
CA ASN A 106 -0.43 -13.76 -13.30
C ASN A 106 -1.83 -13.13 -13.57
N ILE A 107 -2.43 -12.52 -12.55
CA ILE A 107 -3.74 -11.84 -12.67
C ILE A 107 -3.54 -10.40 -13.16
N PHE A 108 -2.55 -9.71 -12.59
CA PHE A 108 -2.11 -8.36 -12.97
C PHE A 108 -0.72 -8.10 -12.38
N THR A 109 -0.06 -7.05 -12.87
CA THR A 109 1.23 -6.54 -12.41
C THR A 109 1.07 -5.20 -11.70
N LEU A 110 2.09 -4.77 -10.95
CA LEU A 110 2.12 -3.43 -10.36
C LEU A 110 1.99 -2.36 -11.45
N GLU A 111 2.68 -2.54 -12.58
CA GLU A 111 2.67 -1.62 -13.71
C GLU A 111 1.25 -1.46 -14.29
N GLU A 112 0.50 -2.56 -14.46
CA GLU A 112 -0.89 -2.51 -14.93
C GLU A 112 -1.81 -1.79 -13.95
N VAL A 113 -1.67 -2.05 -12.64
CA VAL A 113 -2.46 -1.36 -11.61
C VAL A 113 -2.20 0.16 -11.61
N LEU A 114 -0.93 0.56 -11.74
CA LEU A 114 -0.51 1.95 -11.78
C LEU A 114 -0.96 2.64 -13.08
N ASP A 115 -0.76 2.01 -14.23
CA ASP A 115 -1.16 2.54 -15.54
C ASP A 115 -2.68 2.78 -15.61
N LEU A 116 -3.48 1.81 -15.17
CA LEU A 116 -4.94 1.95 -15.07
C LEU A 116 -5.34 3.11 -14.17
N THR A 117 -4.67 3.27 -13.03
CA THR A 117 -4.96 4.34 -12.07
C THR A 117 -4.57 5.71 -12.62
N LEU A 118 -3.39 5.83 -13.23
CA LEU A 118 -2.91 7.07 -13.84
C LEU A 118 -3.84 7.55 -14.96
N LYS A 119 -4.15 6.67 -15.92
CA LYS A 119 -5.05 7.00 -17.04
C LYS A 119 -6.42 7.47 -16.54
N LYS A 120 -6.98 6.75 -15.57
CA LYS A 120 -8.26 7.08 -14.94
C LYS A 120 -8.23 8.44 -14.24
N LEU A 121 -7.19 8.72 -13.44
CA LEU A 121 -7.09 9.99 -12.71
C LEU A 121 -6.85 11.17 -13.66
N VAL A 122 -6.01 11.01 -14.68
CA VAL A 122 -5.80 12.04 -15.71
C VAL A 122 -7.11 12.34 -16.45
N PHE A 123 -7.84 11.29 -16.86
CA PHE A 123 -9.13 11.44 -17.54
C PHE A 123 -10.16 12.17 -16.69
N ARG A 124 -10.21 11.90 -15.37
CA ARG A 124 -11.13 12.54 -14.43
C ARG A 124 -10.80 14.00 -14.10
N HIS A 125 -9.66 14.53 -14.56
CA HIS A 125 -9.27 15.93 -14.33
C HIS A 125 -9.09 16.69 -15.65
N PRO A 126 -10.13 16.81 -16.51
CA PRO A 126 -10.02 17.52 -17.78
C PRO A 126 -9.76 19.01 -17.60
N HIS A 127 -10.12 19.58 -16.46
CA HIS A 127 -9.82 20.97 -16.10
C HIS A 127 -8.33 21.20 -15.80
N VAL A 128 -7.56 20.15 -15.51
CA VAL A 128 -6.10 20.20 -15.29
C VAL A 128 -5.33 19.71 -16.52
N PHE A 129 -5.70 18.56 -17.09
CA PHE A 129 -4.93 17.86 -18.12
C PHE A 129 -5.56 17.86 -19.52
N GLY A 130 -6.76 18.44 -19.68
CA GLY A 130 -7.44 18.49 -20.98
C GLY A 130 -6.87 19.56 -21.92
N ASN A 131 -7.38 19.60 -23.15
CA ASN A 131 -6.91 20.53 -24.20
C ASN A 131 -7.14 22.02 -23.85
N ASN A 132 -8.12 22.32 -22.98
CA ASN A 132 -8.44 23.66 -22.51
C ASN A 132 -8.49 23.67 -20.97
N PRO A 133 -7.32 23.66 -20.29
CA PRO A 133 -7.28 23.64 -18.83
C PRO A 133 -7.89 24.93 -18.28
N LYS A 134 -8.67 24.82 -17.20
CA LYS A 134 -9.35 25.95 -16.57
C LYS A 134 -8.54 26.45 -15.38
N LYS A 135 -8.23 27.75 -15.33
CA LYS A 135 -7.56 28.42 -14.21
C LYS A 135 -8.57 29.22 -13.39
N GLY A 136 -8.37 29.27 -12.07
CA GLY A 136 -9.18 30.11 -11.17
C GLY A 136 -10.62 29.62 -10.94
N ILE A 137 -10.92 28.37 -11.30
CA ILE A 137 -12.24 27.77 -11.01
C ILE A 137 -12.38 27.49 -9.52
N SER A 138 -13.62 27.56 -9.04
CA SER A 138 -13.97 27.18 -7.67
C SER A 138 -13.86 25.67 -7.46
N SER A 139 -13.74 25.26 -6.19
CA SER A 139 -13.77 23.83 -5.82
C SER A 139 -15.07 23.14 -6.26
N ALA A 140 -16.20 23.85 -6.25
CA ALA A 140 -17.49 23.31 -6.67
C ALA A 140 -17.50 23.02 -8.18
N GLU A 141 -17.03 23.97 -9.00
CA GLU A 141 -16.90 23.79 -10.45
C GLU A 141 -15.90 22.66 -10.79
N ALA A 142 -14.78 22.57 -10.09
CA ALA A 142 -13.80 21.49 -10.28
C ALA A 142 -14.43 20.11 -9.98
N PHE A 143 -15.22 20.02 -8.91
CA PHE A 143 -15.92 18.79 -8.53
C PHE A 143 -16.99 18.39 -9.54
N GLU A 144 -17.78 19.32 -10.07
CA GLU A 144 -18.76 19.05 -11.12
C GLU A 144 -18.10 18.46 -12.38
N LEU A 145 -16.98 19.06 -12.82
CA LEU A 145 -16.21 18.57 -13.97
C LEU A 145 -15.62 17.18 -13.73
N PHE A 146 -15.13 16.91 -12.52
CA PHE A 146 -14.65 15.58 -12.13
C PHE A 146 -15.78 14.53 -12.19
N GLN A 147 -16.96 14.87 -11.66
CA GLN A 147 -18.11 13.97 -11.63
C GLN A 147 -18.63 13.67 -13.04
N GLU A 148 -18.71 14.68 -13.91
CA GLU A 148 -19.07 14.49 -15.31
C GLU A 148 -18.07 13.57 -16.03
N ALA A 149 -16.76 13.79 -15.84
CA ALA A 149 -15.73 12.93 -16.41
C ALA A 149 -15.83 11.48 -15.90
N LYS A 150 -16.07 11.29 -14.60
CA LYS A 150 -16.28 9.97 -14.00
C LYS A 150 -17.48 9.21 -14.59
N LEU A 151 -18.57 9.92 -14.92
CA LEU A 151 -19.73 9.32 -15.58
C LEU A 151 -19.41 8.86 -17.01
N ARG A 152 -18.70 9.69 -17.78
CA ARG A 152 -18.28 9.36 -19.15
C ARG A 152 -17.32 8.18 -19.22
N GLU A 153 -16.37 8.10 -18.28
CA GLU A 153 -15.47 6.94 -18.15
C GLU A 153 -16.26 5.64 -18.00
N LYS A 154 -17.20 5.60 -17.04
CA LYS A 154 -17.99 4.40 -16.74
C LYS A 154 -18.95 4.00 -17.87
N GLY A 155 -19.40 4.95 -18.68
CA GLY A 155 -20.22 4.67 -19.85
C GLY A 155 -19.44 4.14 -21.07
N ASN A 156 -18.10 4.23 -21.03
CA ASN A 156 -17.20 3.77 -22.10
C ASN A 156 -16.52 2.42 -21.80
N THR A 157 -16.82 1.80 -20.65
CA THR A 157 -16.44 0.44 -20.25
C THR A 157 -17.64 -0.48 -20.30
#